data_AF-A0A7S2ZBY4-F1
#
_entry.id   AF-A0A7S2ZBY4-F1
#
_cell.length_a   1.000
_cell.length_b   1.000
_cell.length_c   1.000
_cell.angle_alpha   90.00
_cell.angle_beta   90.00
_cell.angle_gamma   90.00
#
_symmetry.space_group_name_H-M   'P 1'
#
loop_
_entity.id
_entity.type
_entity.pdbx_description
1 polymer ?
#
loop_
_entity_poly.entity_id
_entity_poly.type
_entity_poly.pdbx_seq_one_letter_code
_entity_poly.pdbx_strand_id
1 'polypeptide(L)'
;IDEIGKCDVVNVEEIGSTKCIIFKQEQEGSRVATIVVRGSTTNVQEDVERCVDDAVHNYRGMSRDPRFVAGAGASEIEVARFVDKMGEKAPGLDQYAIRKFAEALQIIPRVLAQNSGQDPGVVRFARGSFLYGERLKTTPNGSCVVLSNT
;
A
#
# COMPACT_ATOMS: atom_id res chain seq x y z
N ILE A 1 18.37 7.08 44.55
CA ILE A 1 17.15 7.85 44.20
C ILE A 1 17.19 8.27 42.72
N ASP A 2 18.36 8.48 42.13
CA ASP A 2 18.50 8.82 40.70
C ASP A 2 18.13 7.71 39.68
N GLU A 3 17.78 6.51 40.12
CA GLU A 3 17.42 5.38 39.24
C GLU A 3 15.90 5.23 38.98
N ILE A 4 15.05 6.10 39.54
CA ILE A 4 13.59 5.98 39.41
C ILE A 4 13.05 6.97 38.36
N GLY A 5 12.23 6.46 37.43
CA GLY A 5 11.53 7.28 36.43
C GLY A 5 10.44 8.18 37.04
N LYS A 6 10.16 9.31 36.38
CA LYS A 6 9.12 10.28 36.80
C LYS A 6 7.87 10.14 35.93
N CYS A 7 6.70 10.19 36.55
CA CYS A 7 5.38 10.17 35.89
C CYS A 7 4.45 11.15 36.59
N ASP A 8 3.62 11.87 35.83
CA ASP A 8 2.72 12.88 36.39
C ASP A 8 1.45 12.23 36.97
N VAL A 9 0.86 11.28 36.24
CA VAL A 9 -0.40 10.66 36.61
C VAL A 9 -0.31 9.14 36.45
N VAL A 10 -0.71 8.41 37.50
CA VAL A 10 -0.80 6.94 37.49
C VAL A 10 -2.19 6.55 37.95
N ASN A 11 -3.01 6.04 37.03
CA ASN A 11 -4.38 5.65 37.30
C ASN A 11 -4.63 4.19 36.94
N VAL A 12 -5.54 3.54 37.66
CA VAL A 12 -6.06 2.22 37.28
C VAL A 12 -7.38 2.43 36.57
N GLU A 13 -7.45 2.08 35.30
CA GLU A 13 -8.66 2.14 34.49
C GLU A 13 -9.05 0.73 34.03
N GLU A 14 -10.34 0.46 33.93
CA GLU A 14 -10.84 -0.82 33.45
C GLU A 14 -11.10 -0.73 31.95
N ILE A 15 -10.26 -1.42 31.16
CA ILE A 15 -10.40 -1.49 29.71
C ILE A 15 -10.92 -2.89 29.39
N GLY A 16 -12.24 -2.99 29.14
CA GLY A 16 -12.80 -4.24 28.64
C GLY A 16 -12.77 -5.38 29.64
N SER A 17 -13.23 -5.13 30.86
CA SER A 17 -13.22 -6.11 31.97
C SER A 17 -11.84 -6.48 32.51
N THR A 18 -10.78 -5.83 32.01
CA THR A 18 -9.41 -5.99 32.51
C THR A 18 -8.95 -4.69 33.15
N LYS A 19 -8.40 -4.78 34.37
CA LYS A 19 -7.81 -3.62 35.04
C LYS A 19 -6.42 -3.35 34.45
N CYS A 20 -6.23 -2.16 33.90
CA CYS A 20 -4.98 -1.70 33.33
C CYS A 20 -4.44 -0.52 34.13
N ILE A 21 -3.14 -0.50 34.35
CA ILE A 21 -2.45 0.65 34.96
C ILE A 21 -2.00 1.56 33.82
N ILE A 22 -2.48 2.80 33.83
CA ILE A 22 -2.18 3.79 32.80
C ILE A 22 -1.26 4.84 33.40
N PHE A 23 -0.11 5.01 32.77
CA PHE A 23 0.84 6.09 33.02
C PHE A 23 0.56 7.20 32.01
N LYS A 24 0.17 8.39 32.50
CA LYS A 24 -0.05 9.57 31.66
C LYS A 24 0.95 10.65 32.06
N GLN A 25 1.51 11.30 31.05
CA GLN A 25 2.41 12.44 31.23
C GLN A 25 1.74 13.65 30.58
N GLU A 26 1.36 14.63 31.40
CA GLU A 26 0.55 15.78 30.98
C GLU A 26 1.41 16.89 30.37
N GLN A 27 2.71 16.92 30.67
CA GLN A 27 3.63 17.86 30.04
C GLN A 27 3.79 17.59 28.54
N GLU A 28 3.86 18.67 27.77
CA GLU A 28 3.95 18.64 26.30
C GLU A 28 5.16 17.81 25.84
N GLY A 29 4.88 16.64 25.25
CA GLY A 29 5.89 15.83 24.55
C GLY A 29 6.09 14.40 25.04
N SER A 30 5.03 13.68 25.42
CA SER A 30 5.17 12.22 25.60
C SER A 30 5.68 11.59 24.31
N ARG A 31 6.89 11.03 24.36
CA ARG A 31 7.51 10.30 23.23
C ARG A 31 6.92 8.90 23.06
N VAL A 32 6.05 8.49 23.98
CA VAL A 32 5.47 7.15 24.04
C VAL A 32 3.96 7.28 23.99
N ALA A 33 3.35 6.51 23.09
CA ALA A 33 1.92 6.29 23.02
C ALA A 33 1.68 4.78 22.91
N THR A 34 0.68 4.29 23.63
CA THR A 34 0.34 2.86 23.65
C THR A 34 -1.04 2.67 23.02
N ILE A 35 -1.12 1.78 22.04
CA ILE A 35 -2.38 1.38 21.40
C ILE A 35 -2.81 0.04 22.01
N VAL A 36 -4.02 -0.03 22.55
CA VAL A 36 -4.56 -1.27 23.13
C VAL A 36 -5.42 -1.98 22.10
N VAL A 37 -4.94 -3.12 21.60
CA VAL A 37 -5.67 -3.97 20.64
C VAL A 37 -6.46 -5.03 21.41
N ARG A 38 -7.75 -5.19 21.08
CA ARG A 38 -8.61 -6.28 21.58
C ARG A 38 -9.20 -7.04 20.41
N GLY A 39 -9.03 -8.35 20.39
CA GLY A 39 -9.55 -9.25 19.36
C GLY A 39 -10.16 -10.52 19.95
N SER A 40 -11.03 -11.18 19.19
CA SER A 40 -11.75 -12.39 19.65
C SER A 40 -10.85 -13.62 19.77
N THR A 41 -9.77 -13.68 18.98
CA THR A 41 -8.76 -14.75 19.00
C THR A 41 -7.38 -14.13 18.95
N THR A 42 -6.36 -14.85 19.43
CA THR A 42 -4.96 -14.40 19.38
C THR A 42 -4.51 -14.12 17.96
N ASN A 43 -4.91 -14.95 16.99
CA ASN A 43 -4.56 -14.77 15.58
C ASN A 43 -5.05 -13.42 15.03
N VAL A 44 -6.28 -13.01 15.36
CA VAL A 44 -6.81 -11.70 14.93
C VAL A 44 -6.07 -10.55 15.62
N GLN A 45 -5.68 -10.71 16.87
CA GLN A 45 -4.90 -9.69 17.59
C GLN A 45 -3.53 -9.50 16.94
N GLU A 46 -2.83 -10.59 16.62
CA GLU A 46 -1.52 -10.56 15.94
C GLU A 46 -1.62 -9.92 14.54
N ASP A 47 -2.68 -10.21 13.79
CA ASP A 47 -2.88 -9.60 12.47
C ASP A 47 -3.12 -8.09 12.58
N VAL A 48 -3.88 -7.64 13.58
CA VAL A 48 -4.12 -6.21 13.82
C VAL A 48 -2.86 -5.51 14.32
N GLU A 49 -2.09 -6.13 15.22
CA GLU A 49 -0.80 -5.63 15.67
C GLU A 49 0.14 -5.37 14.49
N ARG A 50 0.30 -6.36 13.60
CA ARG A 50 1.10 -6.22 12.37
C ARG A 50 0.61 -5.08 11.49
N CYS A 51 -0.71 -4.95 11.30
CA CYS A 51 -1.28 -3.85 10.51
C CYS A 51 -0.99 -2.47 11.11
N VAL A 52 -1.03 -2.34 12.44
CA VAL A 52 -0.72 -1.09 13.13
C VAL A 52 0.76 -0.77 12.99
N ASP A 53 1.64 -1.76 13.17
CA ASP A 53 3.08 -1.59 13.01
C ASP A 53 3.44 -1.14 11.58
N ASP A 54 2.86 -1.77 10.56
CA ASP A 54 3.05 -1.38 9.17
C ASP A 54 2.56 0.06 8.89
N ALA A 55 1.41 0.45 9.47
CA ALA A 55 0.87 1.79 9.32
C ALA A 55 1.78 2.86 9.94
N VAL A 56 2.32 2.61 11.14
CA VAL A 56 3.25 3.51 11.82
C VAL A 56 4.57 3.62 11.05
N HIS A 57 5.08 2.50 10.53
CA HIS A 57 6.27 2.50 9.68
C HIS A 57 6.06 3.29 8.38
N ASN A 58 4.91 3.15 7.74
CA ASN A 58 4.55 3.92 6.55
C ASN A 58 4.47 5.42 6.84
N TYR A 59 3.84 5.81 7.95
CA TYR A 59 3.78 7.21 8.39
C TYR A 59 5.18 7.77 8.66
N ARG A 60 6.05 7.00 9.30
CA ARG A 60 7.46 7.38 9.53
C ARG A 60 8.21 7.59 8.22
N GLY A 61 7.97 6.74 7.21
CA GLY A 61 8.52 6.89 5.86
C GLY A 61 8.03 8.17 5.18
N MET A 62 6.71 8.41 5.21
CA MET A 62 6.08 9.61 4.67
C MET A 62 6.60 10.90 5.31
N SER A 63 6.86 10.88 6.62
CA SER A 63 7.42 12.03 7.33
C SER A 63 8.83 12.40 6.87
N ARG A 64 9.56 11.49 6.20
CA ARG A 64 10.90 11.73 5.64
C ARG A 64 10.85 12.10 4.16
N ASP A 65 10.02 11.42 3.38
CA ASP A 65 9.80 11.70 1.95
C ASP A 65 8.30 11.70 1.63
N PRO A 66 7.72 12.86 1.27
CA PRO A 66 6.29 12.98 1.00
C PRO A 66 5.89 12.63 -0.45
N ARG A 67 6.80 12.07 -1.27
CA ARG A 67 6.51 11.71 -2.66
C ARG A 67 5.75 10.39 -2.75
N PHE A 68 4.59 10.41 -3.37
CA PHE A 68 3.74 9.24 -3.60
C PHE A 68 3.59 8.92 -5.08
N VAL A 69 3.39 7.64 -5.38
CA VAL A 69 3.09 7.13 -6.71
C VAL A 69 1.73 6.44 -6.72
N ALA A 70 1.11 6.31 -7.89
CA ALA A 70 -0.17 5.63 -8.03
C ALA A 70 0.01 4.11 -7.80
N GLY A 71 -0.72 3.54 -6.84
CA GLY A 71 -0.68 2.12 -6.52
C GLY A 71 -1.49 1.25 -7.48
N ALA A 72 -1.87 0.04 -7.00
CA ALA A 72 -2.73 -0.91 -7.71
C ALA A 72 -2.24 -1.31 -9.13
N GLY A 73 -0.92 -1.34 -9.35
CA GLY A 73 -0.35 -1.71 -10.64
C GLY A 73 -0.22 -0.55 -11.64
N ALA A 74 -0.67 0.66 -11.31
CA ALA A 74 -0.64 1.80 -12.22
C ALA A 74 0.81 2.26 -12.50
N SER A 75 1.65 2.34 -11.46
CA SER A 75 3.06 2.69 -11.60
C SER A 75 3.82 1.65 -12.42
N GLU A 76 3.55 0.38 -12.19
CA GLU A 76 4.16 -0.75 -12.87
C GLU A 76 3.82 -0.75 -14.36
N ILE A 77 2.57 -0.43 -14.73
CA ILE A 77 2.15 -0.32 -16.13
C ILE A 77 2.86 0.83 -16.84
N GLU A 78 3.00 1.99 -16.17
CA GLU A 78 3.68 3.13 -16.78
C GLU A 78 5.18 2.89 -16.95
N VAL A 79 5.85 2.28 -15.96
CA VAL A 79 7.26 1.89 -16.08
C VAL A 79 7.43 0.83 -17.17
N ALA A 80 6.56 -0.18 -17.24
CA ALA A 80 6.57 -1.18 -18.30
C ALA A 80 6.46 -0.54 -19.69
N ARG A 81 5.56 0.44 -19.85
CA ARG A 81 5.40 1.19 -21.10
C ARG A 81 6.65 1.99 -21.45
N PHE A 82 7.25 2.66 -20.48
CA PHE A 82 8.47 3.43 -20.69
C PHE A 82 9.64 2.54 -21.12
N VAL A 83 9.85 1.42 -20.42
CA VAL A 83 10.94 0.47 -20.73
C VAL A 83 10.73 -0.20 -22.09
N ASP A 84 9.49 -0.55 -22.47
CA ASP A 84 9.21 -1.15 -23.78
C ASP A 84 9.56 -0.20 -24.93
N LYS A 85 9.24 1.10 -24.78
CA LYS A 85 9.64 2.16 -25.73
C LYS A 85 11.16 2.36 -25.78
N MET A 86 11.86 2.14 -24.67
CA MET A 86 13.33 2.15 -24.67
C MET A 86 13.88 0.94 -25.41
N GLY A 87 13.27 -0.23 -25.24
CA GLY A 87 13.63 -1.45 -25.96
C GLY A 87 13.43 -1.34 -27.48
N GLU A 88 12.46 -0.55 -27.94
CA GLU A 88 12.31 -0.20 -29.37
C GLU A 88 13.48 0.58 -29.93
N LYS A 89 14.10 1.43 -29.12
CA LYS A 89 15.22 2.29 -29.53
C LYS A 89 16.58 1.62 -29.38
N ALA A 90 16.66 0.56 -28.58
CA ALA A 90 17.90 -0.17 -28.35
C ALA A 90 18.27 -1.02 -29.58
N PRO A 91 19.49 -0.90 -30.13
CA PRO A 91 19.94 -1.75 -31.21
C PRO A 91 20.41 -3.13 -30.69
N GLY A 92 20.31 -4.15 -31.53
CA GLY A 92 20.91 -5.47 -31.27
C GLY A 92 20.09 -6.39 -30.39
N LEU A 93 20.78 -7.35 -29.73
CA LEU A 93 20.14 -8.41 -28.93
C LEU A 93 19.53 -7.90 -27.63
N ASP A 94 20.02 -6.78 -27.10
CA ASP A 94 19.57 -6.20 -25.84
C ASP A 94 18.10 -5.75 -25.90
N GLN A 95 17.59 -5.42 -27.09
CA GLN A 95 16.19 -5.12 -27.33
C GLN A 95 15.25 -6.21 -26.76
N TYR A 96 15.58 -7.48 -26.97
CA TYR A 96 14.73 -8.59 -26.52
C TYR A 96 14.71 -8.70 -25.00
N ALA A 97 15.85 -8.50 -24.36
CA ALA A 97 15.95 -8.54 -22.90
C ALA A 97 15.17 -7.38 -22.26
N ILE A 98 15.30 -6.17 -22.79
CA ILE A 98 14.60 -4.97 -22.30
C ILE A 98 13.07 -5.15 -22.45
N ARG A 99 12.61 -5.65 -23.59
CA ARG A 99 11.19 -5.93 -23.81
C ARG A 99 10.64 -7.00 -22.88
N LYS A 100 11.43 -8.05 -22.61
CA LYS A 100 11.03 -9.10 -21.66
C LYS A 100 10.97 -8.60 -20.22
N PHE A 101 11.85 -7.67 -19.85
CA PHE A 101 11.76 -6.99 -18.56
C PHE A 101 10.48 -6.13 -18.45
N ALA A 102 10.13 -5.38 -19.49
CA ALA A 102 8.87 -4.64 -19.54
C ALA A 102 7.63 -5.54 -19.44
N GLU A 103 7.67 -6.72 -20.05
CA GLU A 103 6.62 -7.73 -19.91
C GLU A 103 6.54 -8.29 -18.47
N ALA A 104 7.68 -8.53 -17.83
CA ALA A 104 7.73 -9.03 -16.46
C ALA A 104 7.09 -8.08 -15.45
N LEU A 105 7.24 -6.76 -15.63
CA LEU A 105 6.60 -5.76 -14.76
C LEU A 105 5.06 -5.83 -14.78
N GLN A 106 4.46 -6.38 -15.84
CA GLN A 106 3.01 -6.55 -15.93
C GLN A 106 2.47 -7.70 -15.07
N ILE A 107 3.33 -8.51 -14.44
CA ILE A 107 2.87 -9.63 -13.61
C ILE A 107 2.08 -9.12 -12.40
N ILE A 108 2.50 -8.02 -11.79
CA ILE A 108 1.88 -7.44 -10.59
C ILE A 108 0.39 -7.09 -10.85
N PRO A 109 0.04 -6.25 -11.84
CA PRO A 109 -1.36 -5.96 -12.14
C PRO A 109 -2.14 -7.17 -12.65
N ARG A 110 -1.49 -8.15 -13.30
CA ARG A 110 -2.16 -9.39 -13.75
C ARG A 110 -2.58 -10.25 -12.57
N VAL A 111 -1.70 -10.42 -11.58
CA VAL A 111 -1.99 -11.16 -10.36
C VAL A 111 -3.08 -10.45 -9.56
N LEU A 112 -3.05 -9.11 -9.48
CA LEU A 112 -4.13 -8.33 -8.84
C LEU A 112 -5.48 -8.54 -9.55
N ALA A 113 -5.52 -8.50 -10.88
CA ALA A 113 -6.72 -8.76 -11.65
C ALA A 113 -7.24 -10.19 -11.40
N GLN A 114 -6.36 -11.19 -11.46
CA GLN A 114 -6.70 -12.59 -11.22
C GLN A 114 -7.26 -12.83 -9.82
N ASN A 115 -6.61 -12.27 -8.79
CA ASN A 115 -7.07 -12.37 -7.41
C ASN A 115 -8.40 -11.65 -7.18
N SER A 116 -8.70 -10.63 -7.99
CA SER A 116 -9.98 -9.90 -7.96
C SER A 116 -11.08 -10.57 -8.81
N GLY A 117 -10.80 -11.73 -9.41
CA GLY A 117 -11.74 -12.45 -10.30
C GLY A 117 -11.94 -11.80 -11.68
N GLN A 118 -11.08 -10.85 -12.06
CA GLN A 118 -11.11 -10.21 -13.38
C GLN A 118 -10.25 -10.98 -14.37
N ASP A 119 -10.55 -10.83 -15.66
CA ASP A 119 -9.71 -11.39 -16.71
C ASP A 119 -8.29 -10.76 -16.67
N PRO A 120 -7.21 -11.54 -16.53
CA PRO A 120 -5.84 -11.02 -16.54
C PRO A 120 -5.48 -10.27 -17.83
N GLY A 121 -6.22 -10.50 -18.92
CA GLY A 121 -6.13 -9.74 -20.17
C GLY A 121 -6.45 -8.25 -20.01
N VAL A 122 -7.17 -7.84 -18.95
CA VAL A 122 -7.52 -6.44 -18.64
C VAL A 122 -6.30 -5.52 -18.59
N VAL A 123 -5.12 -6.05 -18.23
CA VAL A 123 -3.87 -5.29 -18.14
C VAL A 123 -3.43 -4.74 -19.52
N ARG A 124 -3.74 -5.44 -20.61
CA ARG A 124 -3.48 -4.95 -21.97
C ARG A 124 -4.38 -3.75 -22.31
N PHE A 125 -5.63 -3.77 -21.85
CA PHE A 125 -6.58 -2.68 -22.03
C PHE A 125 -6.24 -1.46 -21.16
N ALA A 126 -5.78 -1.68 -19.92
CA ALA A 126 -5.29 -0.61 -19.05
C ALA A 126 -4.08 0.12 -19.66
N ARG A 127 -3.16 -0.62 -20.30
CA ARG A 127 -2.04 -0.06 -21.06
C ARG A 127 -2.51 0.82 -22.24
N GLY A 128 -3.59 0.42 -22.92
CA GLY A 128 -4.23 1.19 -24.00
C GLY A 128 -4.93 2.46 -23.50
N SER A 129 -5.66 2.37 -22.38
CA SER A 129 -6.42 3.51 -21.82
C SER A 129 -5.48 4.63 -21.34
N PHE A 130 -4.35 4.26 -20.74
CA PHE A 130 -3.32 5.23 -20.32
C PHE A 130 -2.65 5.93 -21.50
N LEU A 131 -2.60 5.30 -22.68
CA LEU A 131 -2.07 5.91 -23.92
C LEU A 131 -3.00 7.00 -24.48
N TYR A 132 -4.31 6.87 -24.29
CA TYR A 132 -5.32 7.79 -24.85
C TYR A 132 -5.85 8.83 -23.85
N GLY A 133 -5.40 8.80 -22.58
CA GLY A 133 -5.89 9.73 -21.55
C GLY A 133 -7.35 9.50 -21.15
N GLU A 134 -7.94 8.37 -21.53
CA GLU A 134 -9.32 8.03 -21.19
C GLU A 134 -9.39 7.49 -19.76
N ARG A 135 -10.27 8.09 -18.95
CA ARG A 135 -10.50 7.72 -17.56
C ARG A 135 -11.25 6.38 -17.55
N LEU A 136 -10.63 5.30 -17.04
CA LEU A 136 -11.31 4.04 -16.75
C LEU A 136 -12.50 4.33 -15.82
N LYS A 137 -13.73 4.21 -16.32
CA LYS A 137 -14.93 4.26 -15.49
C LYS A 137 -15.37 2.83 -15.19
N THR A 138 -15.53 2.54 -13.90
CA THR A 138 -16.09 1.27 -13.42
C THR A 138 -17.58 1.22 -13.78
N THR A 139 -18.03 0.12 -14.39
CA THR A 139 -19.47 -0.13 -14.52
C THR A 139 -20.08 -0.41 -13.14
N PRO A 140 -21.41 -0.30 -12.95
CA PRO A 140 -22.09 -0.65 -11.70
C PRO A 140 -21.85 -2.09 -11.21
N ASN A 141 -21.35 -2.95 -12.10
CA ASN A 141 -21.09 -4.37 -11.85
C ASN A 141 -19.60 -4.65 -11.54
N GLY A 142 -18.77 -3.62 -11.39
CA GLY A 142 -17.35 -3.77 -11.06
C GLY A 142 -16.44 -4.19 -12.21
N SER A 143 -16.94 -4.27 -13.45
CA SER A 143 -16.09 -4.48 -14.62
C SER A 143 -15.54 -3.15 -15.16
N CYS A 144 -14.23 -3.10 -15.39
CA CYS A 144 -13.57 -1.98 -16.05
C CYS A 144 -13.72 -2.14 -17.57
N VAL A 145 -14.52 -1.30 -18.21
CA VAL A 145 -14.66 -1.26 -19.66
C VAL A 145 -14.06 0.04 -20.19
N VAL A 146 -13.16 -0.08 -21.16
CA VAL A 146 -12.64 1.06 -21.94
C VAL A 146 -13.74 1.45 -22.91
N LEU A 147 -14.44 2.55 -22.67
CA LEU A 147 -15.34 3.12 -23.66
C LEU A 147 -14.51 4.02 -24.57
N SER A 148 -14.21 3.53 -25.78
CA SER A 148 -13.74 4.38 -26.86
C SER A 148 -14.80 5.45 -27.12
N ASN A 149 -14.41 6.72 -27.05
CA ASN A 149 -15.28 7.84 -27.40
C ASN A 149 -16.08 7.57 -28.69
N THR A 150 -17.40 7.43 -28.55
CA THR A 150 -18.39 7.76 -29.57
C THR A 150 -19.49 8.56 -28.90
#